data_AF-A0A0C2WUN5-F1
#
_entry.id   AF-A0A0C2WUN5-F1
#
_cell.length_a   1.000
_cell.length_b   1.000
_cell.length_c   1.000
_cell.angle_alpha   90.00
_cell.angle_beta   90.00
_cell.angle_gamma   90.00
#
_symmetry.space_group_name_H-M   'P 1'
#
loop_
_entity.id
_entity.type
_entity.pdbx_description
1 polymer ?
#
loop_
_entity_poly.entity_id
_entity_poly.type
_entity_poly.pdbx_seq_one_letter_code
_entity_poly.pdbx_strand_id
1 'polypeptide(L)' 'MLTQTLKDEVFLNLLLSATLNLTVDEQNSKLVRIDTMESGKRIKLIIHLTNEIEAKGIVHIMRSVQ' A
#
# COMPACT_ATOMS: atom_id res chain seq x y z
N MET A 1 10.24 -24.83 0.45
CA MET A 1 9.29 -23.90 -0.20
C MET A 1 8.03 -23.89 0.65
N LEU A 2 7.73 -22.80 1.35
CA LEU A 2 6.54 -22.67 2.20
C LEU A 2 5.48 -21.89 1.40
N THR A 3 4.57 -22.60 0.74
CA THR A 3 3.34 -22.02 0.22
C THR A 3 2.29 -22.07 1.33
N GLN A 4 2.19 -21.01 2.13
CA GLN A 4 1.02 -20.80 2.97
C GLN A 4 -0.08 -20.21 2.09
N THR A 5 -1.14 -20.99 1.84
CA THR A 5 -2.38 -20.47 1.26
C THR A 5 -3.21 -19.91 2.40
N LEU A 6 -3.03 -18.62 2.69
CA LEU A 6 -3.92 -17.86 3.57
C LEU A 6 -5.25 -17.64 2.82
N LYS A 7 -6.16 -18.61 2.90
CA LYS A 7 -7.54 -18.38 2.45
C LYS A 7 -8.26 -17.63 3.57
N ASP A 8 -8.63 -16.40 3.27
CA ASP A 8 -9.56 -15.55 4.03
C ASP A 8 -9.01 -14.78 5.25
N GLU A 9 -7.69 -14.62 5.39
CA GLU A 9 -7.13 -13.69 6.40
C GLU A 9 -6.90 -12.30 5.83
N VAL A 10 -7.44 -11.27 6.50
CA VAL A 10 -7.15 -9.87 6.19
C VAL A 10 -5.70 -9.59 6.61
N PHE A 11 -4.78 -9.66 5.66
CA PHE A 11 -3.36 -9.40 5.89
C PHE A 11 -3.07 -7.94 6.27
N LEU A 12 -3.87 -7.01 5.74
CA LEU A 12 -3.72 -5.59 6.00
C LEU A 12 -5.08 -4.90 5.95
N ASN A 13 -5.45 -4.24 7.04
CA ASN A 13 -6.59 -3.34 7.10
C ASN A 13 -6.08 -1.95 7.46
N LEU A 14 -6.22 -0.98 6.56
CA LEU A 14 -5.82 0.40 6.78
C LEU A 14 -7.02 1.32 6.56
N LEU A 15 -7.27 2.20 7.52
CA LEU A 15 -8.27 3.25 7.38
C LEU A 15 -7.77 4.31 6.39
N LEU A 16 -8.62 4.67 5.43
CA LEU A 16 -8.40 5.83 4.58
C LEU A 16 -8.45 7.08 5.44
N SER A 17 -7.30 7.72 5.67
CA SER A 17 -7.18 8.92 6.48
C SER A 17 -6.35 9.98 5.76
N ALA A 18 -6.43 11.24 6.22
CA ALA A 18 -5.59 12.32 5.74
C ALA A 18 -4.08 12.09 6.01
N THR A 19 -3.74 11.18 6.93
CA THR A 19 -2.35 10.86 7.28
C THR A 19 -1.77 9.73 6.45
N LEU A 20 -2.59 9.04 5.65
CA LEU A 20 -2.19 7.93 4.79
C LEU A 20 -1.68 8.48 3.45
N ASN A 21 -0.38 8.36 3.18
CA ASN A 21 0.23 8.78 1.92
C ASN A 21 0.74 7.57 1.15
N LEU A 22 0.35 7.46 -0.13
CA LEU A 22 0.87 6.44 -1.04
C LEU A 22 1.66 7.08 -2.17
N THR A 23 2.85 6.53 -2.43
CA THR A 23 3.72 6.94 -3.52
C THR A 23 4.28 5.74 -4.26
N VAL A 24 4.34 5.83 -5.60
CA VAL A 24 5.06 4.83 -6.40
C VAL A 24 6.56 5.01 -6.14
N ASP A 25 7.28 3.90 -6.00
CA ASP A 25 8.73 3.91 -5.82
C ASP A 25 9.43 4.36 -7.11
N GLU A 26 10.36 5.32 -6.98
CA GLU A 26 11.10 5.88 -8.12
C GLU A 26 12.05 4.87 -8.78
N GLN A 27 12.53 3.88 -8.04
CA GLN A 27 13.47 2.86 -8.53
C GLN A 27 12.74 1.62 -9.08
N ASN A 28 11.50 1.38 -8.66
CA ASN A 28 10.70 0.26 -9.14
C ASN A 28 9.22 0.63 -9.25
N SER A 29 8.75 0.82 -10.49
CA SER A 29 7.40 1.28 -10.79
C SER A 29 6.28 0.31 -10.38
N LYS A 30 6.60 -0.91 -9.93
CA LYS A 30 5.64 -1.89 -9.38
C LYS A 30 5.51 -1.83 -7.86
N LEU A 31 6.34 -1.04 -7.17
CA LEU A 31 6.30 -0.88 -5.72
C LEU A 31 5.54 0.38 -5.34
N VAL A 32 4.71 0.26 -4.31
CA VAL A 32 4.02 1.38 -3.68
C VAL A 32 4.46 1.46 -2.23
N ARG A 33 4.96 2.63 -1.85
CA ARG A 33 5.31 2.98 -0.47
C ARG A 33 4.09 3.60 0.20
N ILE A 34 3.76 3.10 1.37
CA ILE A 34 2.67 3.59 2.20
C ILE A 34 3.27 4.15 3.48
N ASP A 35 2.96 5.40 3.78
CA ASP A 35 3.36 6.08 5.01
C ASP A 35 2.09 6.52 5.74
N THR A 36 1.95 6.16 7.00
CA THR A 36 0.78 6.55 7.81
C THR A 36 1.16 6.74 9.28
N MET A 37 0.25 7.39 10.01
CA MET A 37 0.33 7.54 11.47
C MET A 37 -0.80 6.75 12.12
N GLU A 38 -0.44 5.78 12.95
CA GLU A 38 -1.38 4.94 13.70
C GLU A 38 -1.03 5.00 15.19
N SER A 39 -1.97 5.41 16.03
CA SER A 39 -1.77 5.52 17.49
C SER A 39 -0.50 6.30 17.88
N GLY A 40 -0.20 7.39 17.15
CA GLY A 40 0.98 8.24 17.38
C GLY A 40 2.31 7.67 16.86
N LYS A 41 2.29 6.51 16.20
CA LYS A 41 3.47 5.88 15.59
C LYS A 41 3.43 6.01 14.07
N ARG A 42 4.59 6.29 13.47
CA ARG A 42 4.75 6.25 12.01
C ARG A 42 4.93 4.82 11.54
N ILE A 43 4.08 4.39 10.62
CA ILE A 43 4.14 3.08 9.99
C ILE A 43 4.53 3.27 8.52
N LYS A 44 5.52 2.49 8.08
CA LYS A 44 5.95 2.44 6.69
C LYS A 44 5.78 1.03 6.15
N LEU A 45 5.06 0.89 5.05
CA LEU A 45 4.84 -0.38 4.37
C LEU A 45 5.25 -0.25 2.91
N ILE A 46 5.66 -1.37 2.32
CA ILE A 46 5.93 -1.50 0.89
C ILE A 46 5.03 -2.61 0.37
N ILE A 47 4.22 -2.28 -0.63
CA ILE A 47 3.42 -3.27 -1.36
C ILE A 47 4.05 -3.46 -2.73
N HIS A 48 4.26 -4.73 -3.10
CA HIS A 48 4.68 -5.10 -4.44
C HIS A 48 3.46 -5.57 -5.24
N LEU A 49 3.19 -4.91 -6.35
CA LEU A 49 2.10 -5.25 -7.25
C LEU A 49 2.60 -5.96 -8.49
N THR A 50 1.67 -6.53 -9.26
CA THR A 50 1.98 -7.36 -10.42
C THR A 50 2.62 -6.53 -11.54
N ASN A 51 2.14 -5.30 -11.72
CA ASN A 51 2.56 -4.40 -12.77
C ASN A 51 2.44 -2.91 -12.36
N GLU A 52 3.00 -2.05 -13.21
CA GLU A 52 3.05 -0.59 -13.00
C GLU A 52 1.67 0.08 -13.10
N ILE A 53 0.76 -0.46 -13.91
CA ILE A 53 -0.58 0.10 -14.08
C ILE A 53 -1.36 -0.03 -12.77
N GLU A 54 -1.29 -1.18 -12.11
CA GLU A 54 -1.87 -1.40 -10.78
C GLU A 54 -1.27 -0.46 -9.73
N ALA A 55 0.06 -0.28 -9.73
CA ALA A 55 0.76 0.61 -8.79
C ALA A 55 0.36 2.08 -8.95
N LYS A 56 0.31 2.57 -10.20
CA LYS A 56 -0.18 3.92 -10.47
C LYS A 56 -1.66 4.05 -10.18
N GLY A 57 -2.45 3.02 -10.48
CA GLY A 57 -3.88 2.96 -10.25
C GLY A 57 -4.26 3.10 -8.78
N ILE A 58 -3.65 2.32 -7.89
CA ILE A 58 -3.95 2.41 -6.45
C ILE A 58 -3.55 3.76 -5.87
N VAL A 59 -2.39 4.31 -6.26
CA VAL A 59 -1.96 5.65 -5.83
C VAL A 59 -2.93 6.73 -6.33
N HIS A 60 -3.41 6.62 -7.58
CA HIS A 60 -4.38 7.55 -8.14
C HIS A 60 -5.71 7.50 -7.37
N ILE A 61 -6.29 6.31 -7.18
CA ILE A 61 -7.54 6.12 -6.43
C ILE A 61 -7.43 6.72 -5.04
N MET A 62 -6.32 6.43 -4.35
CA MET A 62 -6.06 6.94 -3.00
C MET A 62 -6.03 8.46 -2.92
N ARG A 63 -5.49 9.14 -3.95
CA ARG A 63 -5.47 10.61 -4.02
C ARG A 63 -6.83 11.21 -4.39
N SER A 64 -7.69 10.47 -5.08
CA SER A 64 -9.02 10.93 -5.48
C SER A 64 -10.04 10.90 -4.34
N VAL A 65 -9.75 10.20 -3.24
CA VAL A 65 -10.65 10.05 -2.08
C VAL A 65 -10.20 10.84 -0.84
N GLN A 66 -9.14 11.64 -0.98
CA GLN A 66 -8.61 12.57 0.03
C GLN A 66 -9.05 13.99 -0.28
#